data_AF-A0A948S3V5-F1
#
_entry.id   AF-A0A948S3V5-F1
#
_cell.length_a   1.000
_cell.length_b   1.000
_cell.length_c   1.000
_cell.angle_alpha   90.00
_cell.angle_beta   90.00
_cell.angle_gamma   90.00
#
_symmetry.space_group_name_H-M   'P 1'
#
loop_
_entity.id
_entity.type
_entity.pdbx_description
1 polymer ?
#
loop_
_entity_poly.entity_id
_entity_poly.type
_entity_poly.pdbx_seq_one_letter_code
_entity_poly.pdbx_strand_id
1 'polypeptide(L)'
;MLYLKYSVLTWRSRAKRLGGLVFAALVATLLTGCSGGDEKSVATDRAIADAGFYREWDWFKGTYWIVPPNGIYSTYQIARDNSFVVTRGQTVFSITDYFNGYFTGAVVVKITETQVTSCQFVLGQVTPEGQVFMTMFNANTGAVNNYPIGTMVLEGGQWTMVNEMTSPAQGGTLSHWAYMIQSKPGDGFYEHLPFVNESIPDFLSSCPAGPMLIRTP
;
A
#
# COMPACT_ATOMS: atom_id res chain seq x y z
N MET A 1 -27.12 -44.03 -2.10
CA MET A 1 -26.67 -44.61 -3.38
C MET A 1 -26.92 -43.60 -4.48
N LEU A 2 -25.93 -42.75 -4.78
CA LEU A 2 -25.70 -42.13 -6.08
C LEU A 2 -24.34 -41.42 -6.00
N TYR A 3 -23.43 -41.90 -6.85
CA TYR A 3 -22.05 -41.50 -7.00
C TYR A 3 -21.97 -40.17 -7.77
N LEU A 4 -21.10 -39.24 -7.35
CA LEU A 4 -20.41 -38.35 -8.27
C LEU A 4 -18.93 -38.22 -7.86
N LYS A 5 -18.09 -38.71 -8.77
CA LYS A 5 -16.63 -38.65 -8.79
C LYS A 5 -16.17 -37.44 -9.60
N TYR A 6 -14.86 -37.17 -9.50
CA TYR A 6 -13.97 -36.36 -10.35
C TYR A 6 -13.80 -34.90 -9.90
N SER A 7 -12.59 -34.30 -9.86
CA SER A 7 -11.23 -34.77 -10.18
C SER A 7 -10.23 -33.82 -9.52
N VAL A 8 -9.16 -34.40 -8.98
CA VAL A 8 -7.97 -33.69 -8.48
C VAL A 8 -7.14 -33.26 -9.69
N LEU A 9 -6.97 -31.95 -9.90
CA LEU A 9 -5.96 -31.43 -10.83
C LEU A 9 -4.64 -31.24 -10.08
N THR A 10 -3.75 -32.20 -10.26
CA THR A 10 -2.33 -32.09 -9.91
C THR A 10 -1.62 -31.17 -10.89
N TRP A 11 -1.02 -30.09 -10.39
CA TRP A 11 -0.13 -29.20 -11.11
C TRP A 11 1.23 -29.89 -11.30
N ARG A 12 1.57 -30.28 -12.53
CA ARG A 12 2.88 -30.86 -12.88
C ARG A 12 3.78 -29.82 -13.53
N SER A 13 5.01 -29.81 -13.04
CA SER A 13 6.18 -29.05 -13.46
C SER A 13 6.56 -29.23 -14.93
N ARG A 14 7.12 -28.17 -15.54
CA ARG A 14 7.97 -28.25 -16.72
C ARG A 14 9.24 -27.42 -16.51
N ALA A 15 10.26 -28.06 -15.96
CA ALA A 15 11.65 -27.64 -16.10
C ALA A 15 12.18 -28.15 -17.45
N LYS A 16 12.62 -27.26 -18.34
CA LYS A 16 13.35 -27.65 -19.55
C LYS A 16 14.83 -27.82 -19.21
N ARG A 17 15.32 -29.06 -19.36
CA ARG A 17 16.74 -29.41 -19.47
C ARG A 17 17.20 -29.29 -20.92
N LEU A 18 18.34 -28.63 -21.13
CA LEU A 18 19.32 -28.85 -22.20
C LEU A 18 20.65 -28.96 -21.43
N GLY A 19 21.29 -30.13 -21.30
CA GLY A 19 22.21 -30.67 -22.30
C GLY A 19 23.37 -29.66 -22.48
N GLY A 20 24.50 -29.72 -21.79
CA GLY A 20 25.38 -30.86 -21.55
C GLY A 20 26.65 -30.63 -22.38
N LEU A 21 27.73 -30.14 -21.76
CA LEU A 21 29.08 -30.31 -22.28
C LEU A 21 30.12 -30.09 -21.17
N VAL A 22 30.90 -31.14 -20.97
CA VAL A 22 32.03 -31.28 -20.09
C VAL A 22 33.20 -30.47 -20.66
N PHE A 23 33.85 -29.63 -19.84
CA PHE A 23 35.26 -29.31 -20.00
C PHE A 23 35.93 -29.26 -18.64
N ALA A 24 36.97 -30.08 -18.48
CA ALA A 24 37.78 -30.20 -17.30
C ALA A 24 38.92 -29.17 -17.30
N ALA A 25 39.22 -28.69 -16.09
CA ALA A 25 40.50 -28.25 -15.54
C ALA A 25 41.31 -27.13 -16.23
N LEU A 26 41.59 -26.07 -15.47
CA LEU A 26 42.98 -25.71 -15.13
C LEU A 26 43.01 -24.88 -13.83
N VAL A 27 43.80 -25.32 -12.86
CA VAL A 27 44.24 -24.52 -11.71
C VAL A 27 45.45 -23.73 -12.17
N ALA A 28 45.42 -22.41 -12.00
CA ALA A 28 46.61 -21.57 -11.99
C ALA A 28 46.47 -20.49 -10.92
N THR A 29 47.19 -20.66 -9.82
CA THR A 29 47.42 -19.65 -8.80
C THR A 29 48.47 -18.67 -9.33
N LEU A 30 48.16 -17.38 -9.35
CA LEU A 30 49.16 -16.31 -9.46
C LEU A 30 48.69 -15.14 -8.59
N LEU A 31 49.40 -14.95 -7.48
CA LEU A 31 49.38 -13.74 -6.66
C LEU A 31 50.26 -12.70 -7.36
N THR A 32 49.70 -11.58 -7.80
CA THR A 32 50.42 -10.30 -7.93
C THR A 32 49.38 -9.18 -7.96
N GLY A 33 49.43 -8.29 -6.97
CA GLY A 33 48.49 -7.19 -6.82
C GLY A 33 48.69 -6.09 -7.86
N CYS A 34 47.63 -5.31 -8.08
CA CYS A 34 47.64 -3.86 -8.31
C CYS A 34 46.19 -3.35 -8.32
N SER A 35 45.93 -2.37 -7.44
CA SER A 35 44.89 -1.33 -7.51
C SER A 35 43.91 -1.41 -8.71
N GLY A 36 42.65 -1.71 -8.43
CA GLY A 36 41.56 -1.65 -9.41
C GLY A 36 40.21 -1.59 -8.70
N GLY A 37 39.95 -0.49 -7.99
CA GLY A 37 38.67 -0.25 -7.34
C GLY A 37 37.55 -0.07 -8.38
N ASP A 38 36.58 -0.99 -8.35
CA ASP A 38 35.14 -0.73 -8.33
C ASP A 38 34.52 0.28 -9.32
N GLU A 39 35.02 0.40 -10.54
CA GLU A 39 34.32 1.19 -11.57
C GLU A 39 33.04 0.47 -12.07
N LYS A 40 33.01 -0.88 -12.00
CA LYS A 40 31.86 -1.69 -12.41
C LYS A 40 30.73 -1.77 -11.37
N SER A 41 31.01 -1.70 -10.06
CA SER A 41 29.96 -1.75 -9.04
C SER A 41 29.20 -0.42 -8.97
N VAL A 42 29.92 0.71 -9.02
CA VAL A 42 29.31 2.05 -9.03
C VAL A 42 28.48 2.30 -10.28
N ALA A 43 28.91 1.78 -11.44
CA ALA A 43 28.13 1.88 -12.68
C ALA A 43 26.87 0.99 -12.66
N THR A 44 26.92 -0.17 -11.99
CA THR A 44 25.76 -1.06 -11.83
C THR A 44 24.76 -0.49 -10.83
N ASP A 45 25.22 0.05 -9.70
CA ASP A 45 24.38 0.73 -8.71
C ASP A 45 23.74 2.01 -9.27
N ARG A 46 24.49 2.80 -10.07
CA ARG A 46 23.92 3.94 -10.80
C ARG A 46 22.92 3.51 -11.87
N ALA A 47 23.15 2.43 -12.60
CA ALA A 47 22.21 1.94 -13.59
C ALA A 47 20.92 1.39 -12.96
N ILE A 48 20.99 0.77 -11.78
CA ILE A 48 19.80 0.33 -11.02
C ILE A 48 19.04 1.53 -10.44
N ALA A 49 19.75 2.56 -9.96
CA ALA A 49 19.15 3.81 -9.49
C ALA A 49 18.53 4.64 -10.65
N ASP A 50 19.18 4.69 -11.81
CA ASP A 50 18.69 5.40 -13.02
C ASP A 50 17.60 4.64 -13.78
N ALA A 51 17.46 3.33 -13.57
CA ALA A 51 16.43 2.52 -14.22
C ALA A 51 15.00 2.87 -13.78
N GLY A 52 14.82 3.84 -12.88
CA GLY A 52 13.50 4.41 -12.56
C GLY A 52 12.58 3.47 -11.77
N PHE A 53 13.06 2.28 -11.37
CA PHE A 53 12.29 1.29 -10.62
C PHE A 53 11.61 1.89 -9.39
N TYR A 54 12.33 2.71 -8.63
CA TYR A 54 11.80 3.35 -7.44
C TYR A 54 11.04 4.65 -7.70
N ARG A 55 10.91 5.06 -8.96
CA ARG A 55 10.24 6.29 -9.41
C ARG A 55 8.92 6.03 -10.11
N GLU A 56 8.57 4.76 -10.34
CA GLU A 56 7.31 4.35 -10.97
C GLU A 56 6.08 4.98 -10.32
N TRP A 57 6.11 5.12 -8.99
CA TRP A 57 5.03 5.67 -8.19
C TRP A 57 5.26 7.14 -7.76
N ASP A 58 6.23 7.86 -8.35
CA ASP A 58 6.50 9.29 -8.06
C ASP A 58 5.21 10.15 -8.13
N TRP A 59 4.28 9.75 -9.02
CA TRP A 59 3.01 10.43 -9.23
C TRP A 59 2.01 10.30 -8.07
N PHE A 60 2.25 9.45 -7.07
CA PHE A 60 1.43 9.38 -5.85
C PHE A 60 1.43 10.70 -5.08
N LYS A 61 2.51 11.47 -5.19
CA LYS A 61 2.62 12.74 -4.49
C LYS A 61 1.49 13.69 -4.90
N GLY A 62 0.82 14.28 -3.90
CA GLY A 62 -0.26 15.24 -4.10
C GLY A 62 -1.57 14.61 -4.56
N THR A 63 -1.76 13.30 -4.33
CA THR A 63 -2.98 12.59 -4.74
C THR A 63 -3.90 12.34 -3.55
N TYR A 64 -5.20 12.30 -3.83
CA TYR A 64 -6.22 11.94 -2.86
C TYR A 64 -6.85 10.62 -3.24
N TRP A 65 -7.00 9.74 -2.27
CA TRP A 65 -7.61 8.43 -2.45
C TRP A 65 -8.77 8.26 -1.51
N ILE A 66 -9.90 7.82 -2.05
CA ILE A 66 -11.15 7.68 -1.31
C ILE A 66 -11.68 6.27 -1.45
N VAL A 67 -12.41 5.83 -0.44
CA VAL A 67 -13.23 4.62 -0.54
C VAL A 67 -14.53 4.99 -1.25
N PRO A 68 -14.84 4.40 -2.42
CA PRO A 68 -16.05 4.70 -3.18
C PRO A 68 -17.29 4.08 -2.51
N PRO A 69 -18.52 4.46 -2.92
CA PRO A 69 -19.76 4.03 -2.27
C PRO A 69 -19.90 2.51 -2.07
N ASN A 70 -19.43 1.72 -3.02
CA ASN A 70 -19.44 0.26 -3.00
C ASN A 70 -18.43 -0.37 -2.01
N GLY A 71 -17.46 0.38 -1.51
CA GLY A 71 -16.45 -0.06 -0.55
C GLY A 71 -16.63 0.46 0.88
N ILE A 72 -17.66 1.27 1.17
CA ILE A 72 -17.78 2.01 2.46
C ILE A 72 -18.04 1.13 3.68
N TYR A 73 -18.41 -0.14 3.49
CA TYR A 73 -18.81 -1.03 4.57
C TYR A 73 -17.59 -1.69 5.22
N SER A 74 -17.59 -1.73 6.54
CA SER A 74 -16.59 -2.40 7.37
C SER A 74 -17.27 -3.24 8.44
N THR A 75 -16.52 -4.16 9.05
CA THR A 75 -17.03 -5.02 10.12
C THR A 75 -16.42 -4.60 11.44
N TYR A 76 -17.28 -4.24 12.40
CA TYR A 76 -16.91 -3.86 13.74
C TYR A 76 -17.16 -5.01 14.71
N GLN A 77 -16.13 -5.44 15.41
CA GLN A 77 -16.22 -6.42 16.49
C GLN A 77 -16.52 -5.67 17.80
N ILE A 78 -17.56 -6.09 18.51
CA ILE A 78 -17.91 -5.58 19.84
C ILE A 78 -17.39 -6.59 20.86
N ALA A 79 -16.30 -6.25 21.55
CA ALA A 79 -15.61 -7.20 22.44
C ALA A 79 -16.47 -7.67 23.62
N ARG A 80 -17.27 -6.76 24.19
CA ARG A 80 -18.15 -7.05 25.32
C ARG A 80 -19.20 -8.12 24.99
N ASP A 81 -19.75 -8.04 23.78
CA ASP A 81 -20.91 -8.84 23.36
C ASP A 81 -20.50 -10.02 22.48
N ASN A 82 -19.20 -10.14 22.15
CA ASN A 82 -18.63 -11.12 21.23
C ASN A 82 -19.40 -11.18 19.90
N SER A 83 -19.74 -10.02 19.35
CA SER A 83 -20.55 -9.89 18.14
C SER A 83 -19.81 -9.10 17.06
N PHE A 84 -20.24 -9.29 15.81
CA PHE A 84 -19.76 -8.53 14.66
C PHE A 84 -20.94 -7.77 14.06
N VAL A 85 -20.76 -6.47 13.86
CA VAL A 85 -21.76 -5.60 13.24
C VAL A 85 -21.18 -4.95 11.99
N VAL A 86 -21.99 -4.82 10.95
CA VAL A 86 -21.59 -4.08 9.75
C VAL A 86 -21.80 -2.60 10.00
N THR A 87 -20.76 -1.82 9.79
CA THR A 87 -20.81 -0.36 9.83
C THR A 87 -20.40 0.22 8.48
N ARG A 88 -20.55 1.53 8.34
CA ARG A 88 -20.10 2.31 7.21
C ARG A 88 -19.26 3.49 7.69
N GLY A 89 -18.29 3.88 6.88
CA GLY A 89 -17.46 5.04 7.13
C GLY A 89 -16.88 5.65 5.87
N GLN A 90 -16.36 6.86 6.01
CA GLN A 90 -15.54 7.50 5.00
C GLN A 90 -14.09 7.40 5.41
N THR A 91 -13.25 7.03 4.45
CA THR A 91 -11.79 7.14 4.55
C THR A 91 -11.27 7.97 3.39
N VAL A 92 -10.37 8.89 3.69
CA VAL A 92 -9.63 9.68 2.71
C VAL A 92 -8.15 9.63 3.06
N PHE A 93 -7.33 9.30 2.07
CA PHE A 93 -5.88 9.46 2.12
C PHE A 93 -5.51 10.70 1.32
N SER A 94 -4.65 11.54 1.88
CA SER A 94 -3.97 12.63 1.20
C SER A 94 -2.47 12.33 1.19
N ILE A 95 -1.95 11.88 0.06
CA ILE A 95 -0.55 11.52 -0.09
C ILE A 95 0.25 12.81 -0.31
N THR A 96 1.08 13.15 0.66
CA THR A 96 1.77 14.44 0.73
C THR A 96 3.15 14.38 0.07
N ASP A 97 3.87 13.28 0.23
CA ASP A 97 5.20 13.13 -0.35
C ASP A 97 5.48 11.70 -0.81
N TYR A 98 6.47 11.59 -1.69
CA TYR A 98 6.98 10.32 -2.19
C TYR A 98 8.50 10.40 -2.36
N PHE A 99 9.18 9.32 -2.01
CA PHE A 99 10.60 9.14 -2.27
C PHE A 99 10.94 7.66 -2.32
N ASN A 100 11.43 7.20 -3.47
CA ASN A 100 12.11 5.92 -3.62
C ASN A 100 11.30 4.69 -3.12
N GLY A 101 10.01 4.63 -3.48
CA GLY A 101 9.08 3.58 -3.02
C GLY A 101 8.42 3.88 -1.68
N TYR A 102 8.81 4.93 -0.97
CA TYR A 102 8.17 5.37 0.27
C TYR A 102 7.21 6.51 -0.01
N PHE A 103 6.06 6.52 0.65
CA PHE A 103 5.11 7.63 0.62
C PHE A 103 4.66 8.01 2.01
N THR A 104 4.31 9.28 2.19
CA THR A 104 3.73 9.79 3.44
C THR A 104 2.48 10.58 3.19
N GLY A 105 1.64 10.70 4.21
CA GLY A 105 0.38 11.43 4.06
C GLY A 105 -0.45 11.53 5.32
N ALA A 106 -1.57 12.23 5.19
CA ALA A 106 -2.65 12.23 6.18
C ALA A 106 -3.72 11.21 5.79
N VAL A 107 -4.27 10.52 6.78
CA VAL A 107 -5.41 9.63 6.61
C VAL A 107 -6.48 10.06 7.59
N VAL A 108 -7.67 10.28 7.06
CA VAL A 108 -8.81 10.81 7.80
C VAL A 108 -9.95 9.82 7.68
N VAL A 109 -10.48 9.40 8.82
CA VAL A 109 -11.53 8.38 8.89
C VAL A 109 -12.69 8.86 9.76
N LYS A 110 -13.92 8.70 9.28
CA LYS A 110 -15.13 8.97 10.06
C LYS A 110 -16.09 7.79 9.88
N ILE A 111 -16.42 7.11 10.97
CA ILE A 111 -17.33 5.95 10.98
C ILE A 111 -18.66 6.29 11.65
N THR A 112 -19.67 5.45 11.42
CA THR A 112 -21.03 5.70 11.90
C THR A 112 -21.11 5.73 13.44
N GLU A 113 -20.33 4.90 14.13
CA GLU A 113 -20.40 4.72 15.58
C GLU A 113 -19.82 5.91 16.36
N THR A 114 -18.69 6.44 15.91
CA THR A 114 -17.98 7.49 16.65
C THR A 114 -18.40 8.88 16.21
N GLN A 115 -18.83 9.07 14.94
CA GLN A 115 -19.14 10.35 14.28
C GLN A 115 -18.05 11.45 14.37
N VAL A 116 -17.00 11.20 15.14
CA VAL A 116 -15.81 12.03 15.29
C VAL A 116 -14.75 11.47 14.37
N THR A 117 -14.09 12.40 13.68
CA THR A 117 -13.00 12.10 12.77
C THR A 117 -11.77 11.58 13.54
N SER A 118 -11.23 10.46 13.07
CA SER A 118 -9.93 9.93 13.48
C SER A 118 -8.86 10.43 12.51
N CYS A 119 -7.85 11.12 13.05
CA CYS A 119 -6.72 11.64 12.31
C CYS A 119 -5.51 10.72 12.44
N GLN A 120 -4.93 10.34 11.32
CA GLN A 120 -3.76 9.46 11.27
C GLN A 120 -2.73 9.98 10.26
N PHE A 121 -1.48 9.61 10.46
CA PHE A 121 -0.44 9.74 9.45
C PHE A 121 -0.07 8.37 8.92
N VAL A 122 0.31 8.30 7.64
CA VAL A 122 0.77 7.07 7.00
C VAL A 122 2.25 7.19 6.65
N LEU A 123 3.01 6.13 6.96
CA LEU A 123 4.24 5.78 6.24
C LEU A 123 3.94 4.55 5.41
N GLY A 124 3.88 4.73 4.10
CA GLY A 124 3.64 3.68 3.14
C GLY A 124 4.91 3.30 2.39
N GLN A 125 4.92 2.05 1.94
CA GLN A 125 5.92 1.48 1.05
C GLN A 125 5.16 0.86 -0.11
N VAL A 126 5.60 1.14 -1.33
CA VAL A 126 5.07 0.56 -2.56
C VAL A 126 6.22 0.00 -3.38
N THR A 127 6.15 -1.30 -3.68
CA THR A 127 7.13 -1.95 -4.56
C THR A 127 6.84 -1.61 -6.03
N PRO A 128 7.80 -1.76 -6.96
CA PRO A 128 7.54 -1.59 -8.40
C PRO A 128 6.38 -2.46 -8.89
N GLU A 129 6.22 -3.67 -8.33
CA GLU A 129 5.11 -4.59 -8.66
C GLU A 129 3.76 -4.14 -8.08
N GLY A 130 3.72 -3.04 -7.34
CA GLY A 130 2.53 -2.46 -6.77
C GLY A 130 2.13 -3.03 -5.41
N GLN A 131 2.96 -3.84 -4.75
CA GLN A 131 2.65 -4.30 -3.39
C GLN A 131 2.75 -3.15 -2.41
N VAL A 132 1.75 -2.96 -1.55
CA VAL A 132 1.68 -1.86 -0.60
C VAL A 132 1.73 -2.39 0.83
N PHE A 133 2.63 -1.83 1.63
CA PHE A 133 2.65 -2.00 3.08
C PHE A 133 2.61 -0.64 3.75
N MET A 134 1.77 -0.47 4.77
CA MET A 134 1.61 0.79 5.47
C MET A 134 1.75 0.62 6.96
N THR A 135 2.26 1.65 7.61
CA THR A 135 2.15 1.85 9.07
C THR A 135 1.34 3.11 9.30
N MET A 136 0.27 3.01 10.08
CA MET A 136 -0.54 4.16 10.46
C MET A 136 -0.19 4.61 11.86
N PHE A 137 -0.04 5.91 12.03
CA PHE A 137 0.27 6.56 13.30
C PHE A 137 -0.90 7.43 13.71
N ASN A 138 -1.25 7.42 14.99
CA ASN A 138 -2.18 8.39 15.55
C ASN A 138 -1.57 9.80 15.41
N ALA A 139 -2.29 10.72 14.74
CA ALA A 139 -1.74 12.04 14.43
C ALA A 139 -1.45 12.91 15.68
N ASN A 140 -2.07 12.62 16.82
CA ASN A 140 -1.91 13.39 18.05
C ASN A 140 -0.81 12.83 18.96
N THR A 141 -0.67 11.50 19.01
CA THR A 141 0.24 10.83 19.96
C THR A 141 1.48 10.22 19.31
N GLY A 142 1.49 10.05 17.99
CA GLY A 142 2.54 9.36 17.25
C GLY A 142 2.58 7.83 17.48
N ALA A 143 1.66 7.28 18.28
CA ALA A 143 1.56 5.85 18.50
C ALA A 143 1.13 5.12 17.22
N VAL A 144 1.67 3.91 17.00
CA VAL A 144 1.23 3.07 15.87
C VAL A 144 -0.19 2.55 16.14
N ASN A 145 -1.09 2.78 15.20
CA ASN A 145 -2.48 2.32 15.26
C ASN A 145 -2.64 0.93 14.64
N ASN A 146 -2.10 0.70 13.43
CA ASN A 146 -2.19 -0.56 12.69
C ASN A 146 -1.20 -0.63 11.51
N TYR A 147 -1.26 -1.77 10.80
CA TYR A 147 -0.41 -2.08 9.65
C TYR A 147 -1.24 -2.54 8.44
N PRO A 148 -1.87 -1.62 7.69
CA PRO A 148 -2.63 -1.99 6.50
C PRO A 148 -1.70 -2.57 5.43
N ILE A 149 -2.22 -3.56 4.71
CA ILE A 149 -1.55 -4.18 3.56
C ILE A 149 -2.41 -4.00 2.33
N GLY A 150 -1.79 -3.97 1.16
CA GLY A 150 -2.52 -3.71 -0.06
C GLY A 150 -1.75 -4.00 -1.34
N THR A 151 -2.38 -3.67 -2.46
CA THR A 151 -1.79 -3.78 -3.79
C THR A 151 -2.40 -2.74 -4.73
N MET A 152 -1.57 -2.18 -5.60
CA MET A 152 -1.99 -1.33 -6.70
C MET A 152 -2.49 -2.18 -7.86
N VAL A 153 -3.71 -1.95 -8.30
CA VAL A 153 -4.36 -2.71 -9.37
C VAL A 153 -4.85 -1.73 -10.42
N LEU A 154 -4.46 -1.97 -11.68
CA LEU A 154 -4.96 -1.21 -12.82
C LEU A 154 -6.29 -1.82 -13.28
N GLU A 155 -7.39 -1.13 -13.05
CA GLU A 155 -8.73 -1.56 -13.43
C GLU A 155 -9.42 -0.48 -14.26
N GLY A 156 -9.96 -0.84 -15.43
CA GLY A 156 -10.61 0.13 -16.33
C GLY A 156 -9.67 1.25 -16.81
N GLY A 157 -8.35 1.01 -16.83
CA GLY A 157 -7.34 2.01 -17.18
C GLY A 157 -7.07 3.04 -16.08
N GLN A 158 -7.59 2.84 -14.86
CA GLN A 158 -7.34 3.68 -13.69
C GLN A 158 -6.64 2.86 -12.61
N TRP A 159 -5.67 3.47 -11.93
CA TRP A 159 -5.05 2.84 -10.78
C TRP A 159 -6.00 2.86 -9.59
N THR A 160 -6.14 1.71 -8.96
CA THR A 160 -6.87 1.51 -7.70
C THR A 160 -5.91 0.99 -6.65
N MET A 161 -6.09 1.41 -5.40
CA MET A 161 -5.31 0.91 -4.26
C MET A 161 -6.21 -0.02 -3.45
N VAL A 162 -6.00 -1.32 -3.56
CA VAL A 162 -6.73 -2.32 -2.76
C VAL A 162 -6.05 -2.43 -1.42
N ASN A 163 -6.73 -2.06 -0.35
CA ASN A 163 -6.17 -2.14 1.00
C ASN A 163 -7.08 -2.97 1.89
N GLU A 164 -6.45 -3.70 2.81
CA GLU A 164 -7.12 -4.36 3.92
C GLU A 164 -6.42 -4.05 5.24
N MET A 165 -7.21 -3.97 6.30
CA MET A 165 -6.70 -3.70 7.63
C MET A 165 -7.63 -4.23 8.72
N THR A 166 -7.04 -4.41 9.91
CA THR A 166 -7.76 -4.46 11.17
C THR A 166 -7.13 -3.45 12.12
N SER A 167 -7.94 -2.64 12.79
CA SER A 167 -7.47 -1.65 13.76
C SER A 167 -8.19 -1.78 15.11
N PRO A 168 -7.50 -1.44 16.21
CA PRO A 168 -8.18 -1.20 17.48
C PRO A 168 -9.19 -0.07 17.35
N ALA A 169 -10.32 -0.22 18.01
CA ALA A 169 -11.36 0.80 18.09
C ALA A 169 -12.05 0.74 19.46
N GLN A 170 -12.87 1.74 19.77
CA GLN A 170 -13.39 1.91 21.14
C GLN A 170 -14.33 0.76 21.55
N GLY A 171 -13.81 -0.20 22.31
CA GLY A 171 -14.59 -1.36 22.77
C GLY A 171 -14.53 -2.57 21.84
N GLY A 172 -13.57 -2.61 20.92
CA GLY A 172 -13.29 -3.78 20.08
C GLY A 172 -12.32 -3.49 18.93
N THR A 173 -12.59 -4.05 17.75
CA THR A 173 -11.74 -3.90 16.56
C THR A 173 -12.56 -3.65 15.31
N LEU A 174 -12.06 -2.81 14.41
CA LEU A 174 -12.65 -2.57 13.10
C LEU A 174 -11.82 -3.29 12.03
N SER A 175 -12.45 -4.13 11.22
CA SER A 175 -11.84 -4.74 10.03
C SER A 175 -12.45 -4.14 8.77
N HIS A 176 -11.63 -3.76 7.81
CA HIS A 176 -12.08 -3.16 6.56
C HIS A 176 -11.17 -3.57 5.41
N TRP A 177 -11.76 -3.78 4.24
CA TRP A 177 -11.04 -3.87 2.98
C TRP A 177 -11.81 -3.08 1.93
N ALA A 178 -11.10 -2.43 1.00
CA ALA A 178 -11.73 -1.71 -0.10
C ALA A 178 -10.76 -1.48 -1.27
N TYR A 179 -11.34 -1.38 -2.46
CA TYR A 179 -10.71 -0.68 -3.58
C TYR A 179 -10.82 0.82 -3.32
N MET A 180 -9.68 1.49 -3.20
CA MET A 180 -9.63 2.95 -3.15
C MET A 180 -9.38 3.49 -4.56
N ILE A 181 -10.07 4.57 -4.88
CA ILE A 181 -9.93 5.26 -6.16
C ILE A 181 -9.34 6.64 -5.95
N GLN A 182 -8.54 7.09 -6.93
CA GLN A 182 -8.05 8.44 -6.93
C GLN A 182 -9.19 9.42 -7.20
N SER A 183 -9.25 10.53 -6.46
CA SER A 183 -10.17 11.64 -6.69
C SER A 183 -9.40 12.94 -6.82
N LYS A 184 -9.73 13.75 -7.82
CA LYS A 184 -9.03 15.00 -8.17
C LYS A 184 -9.98 16.19 -8.05
N PRO A 185 -9.47 17.42 -7.85
CA PRO A 185 -10.29 18.63 -7.89
C PRO A 185 -11.19 18.67 -9.13
N GLY A 186 -12.49 18.90 -8.94
CA GLY A 186 -13.50 18.85 -9.99
C GLY A 186 -14.18 17.49 -10.20
N ASP A 187 -13.68 16.40 -9.61
CA ASP A 187 -14.37 15.11 -9.61
C ASP A 187 -15.54 15.14 -8.62
N GLY A 188 -16.63 14.42 -8.92
CA GLY A 188 -17.81 14.37 -8.04
C GLY A 188 -17.51 13.91 -6.61
N PHE A 189 -16.65 12.90 -6.44
CA PHE A 189 -16.24 12.43 -5.11
C PHE A 189 -15.23 13.34 -4.40
N TYR A 190 -14.60 14.26 -5.13
CA TYR A 190 -13.75 15.27 -4.53
C TYR A 190 -14.60 16.35 -3.86
N GLU A 191 -15.70 16.73 -4.49
CA GLU A 191 -16.62 17.75 -3.96
C GLU A 191 -17.63 17.16 -2.96
N HIS A 192 -18.01 15.89 -3.12
CA HIS A 192 -19.01 15.22 -2.29
C HIS A 192 -18.61 13.78 -1.98
N LEU A 193 -17.99 13.59 -0.82
CA LEU A 193 -17.60 12.28 -0.32
C LEU A 193 -18.84 11.38 -0.07
N PRO A 194 -18.79 10.09 -0.44
CA PRO A 194 -19.94 9.18 -0.40
C PRO A 194 -20.71 9.10 0.92
N PHE A 195 -20.01 9.08 2.06
CA PHE A 195 -20.66 8.86 3.35
C PHE A 195 -20.96 10.17 4.11
N VAL A 196 -20.10 11.19 3.96
CA VAL A 196 -20.19 12.44 4.74
C VAL A 196 -20.78 13.59 3.95
N ASN A 197 -20.83 13.50 2.62
CA ASN A 197 -21.31 14.55 1.72
C ASN A 197 -20.57 15.90 1.89
N GLU A 198 -19.30 15.83 2.27
CA GLU A 198 -18.37 16.95 2.42
C GLU A 198 -17.33 16.87 1.29
N SER A 199 -16.71 18.00 0.94
CA SER A 199 -15.57 18.00 0.03
C SER A 199 -14.34 17.37 0.69
N ILE A 200 -13.39 16.86 -0.10
CA ILE A 200 -12.12 16.35 0.41
C ILE A 200 -11.37 17.41 1.24
N PRO A 201 -11.21 18.67 0.79
CA PRO A 201 -10.57 19.71 1.59
C PRO A 201 -11.25 19.96 2.94
N ASP A 202 -12.58 20.03 2.97
CA ASP A 202 -13.34 20.27 4.20
C ASP A 202 -13.18 19.10 5.17
N PHE A 203 -13.30 17.87 4.66
CA PHE A 203 -13.13 16.66 5.47
C PHE A 203 -11.72 16.57 6.08
N LEU A 204 -10.69 16.88 5.30
CA LEU A 204 -9.30 16.88 5.74
C LEU A 204 -8.97 18.03 6.71
N SER A 205 -9.70 19.15 6.66
CA SER A 205 -9.45 20.33 7.51
C SER A 205 -9.58 20.07 9.01
N SER A 206 -10.26 18.96 9.38
CA SER A 206 -10.40 18.51 10.76
C SER A 206 -9.12 17.89 11.34
N CYS A 207 -8.10 17.65 10.52
CA CYS A 207 -6.86 16.98 10.90
C CYS A 207 -5.61 17.80 10.54
N PRO A 208 -4.47 17.58 11.23
CA PRO A 208 -3.20 18.15 10.82
C PRO A 208 -2.82 17.74 9.39
N ALA A 209 -2.09 18.63 8.70
CA ALA A 209 -1.54 18.33 7.38
C ALA A 209 -0.61 17.11 7.44
N GLY A 210 -0.55 16.36 6.34
CA GLY A 210 0.30 15.17 6.24
C GLY A 210 1.79 15.51 6.32
N PRO A 211 2.63 14.64 6.91
CA PRO A 211 4.05 14.89 7.04
C PRO A 211 4.79 14.74 5.71
N MET A 212 5.87 15.50 5.56
CA MET A 212 6.83 15.39 4.46
C MET A 212 8.00 14.50 4.87
N LEU A 213 8.64 13.85 3.88
CA LEU A 213 9.89 13.12 4.13
C LEU A 213 11.06 14.10 4.22
N ILE A 214 11.76 14.12 5.35
CA ILE A 214 12.96 14.94 5.55
C ILE A 214 14.18 14.13 5.08
N ARG A 215 14.93 14.70 4.14
CA ARG A 215 16.17 14.09 3.60
C ARG A 215 17.35 14.72 4.32
N THR A 216 18.05 13.94 5.13
CA THR A 216 19.33 14.37 5.69
C THR A 216 20.41 14.26 4.61
N PRO A 217 21.28 15.27 4.46
CA PRO A 217 22.38 15.26 3.50
C PRO A 217 23.41 14.16 3.78
#